data_AF-A0A8H2XMX3-F1
#
_entry.id   AF-A0A8H2XMX3-F1
#
_cell.length_a   1.000
_cell.length_b   1.000
_cell.length_c   1.000
_cell.angle_alpha   90.00
_cell.angle_beta   90.00
_cell.angle_gamma   90.00
#
_symmetry.space_group_name_H-M   'P 1'
#
loop_
_entity.id
_entity.type
_entity.pdbx_description
1 polymer ?
#
loop_
_entity_poly.entity_id
_entity_poly.type
_entity_poly.pdbx_seq_one_letter_code
_entity_poly.pdbx_strand_id
1 'polypeptide(L)'
;MDIHYERATVKVRITDEDGDDLEMFGIQDTGLNQKECWIPCEEGEMFLITWEAKAPMRLYKKLDLRAIPYLDGVKMDEGILTASQRANGEYGCLGGQQVGVNVSCPFQFDRLMTTGGSSQ
;
A
#
# COMPACT_ATOMS: atom_id res chain seq x y z
N MET A 1 4.12 2.28 -6.28
CA MET A 1 2.78 2.36 -6.89
C MET A 1 2.39 3.81 -7.11
N ASP A 2 1.79 4.14 -8.26
CA ASP A 2 1.24 5.47 -8.53
C ASP A 2 -0.30 5.44 -8.57
N ILE A 3 -0.95 6.33 -7.82
CA ILE A 3 -2.41 6.54 -7.84
C ILE A 3 -2.69 7.85 -8.57
N HIS A 4 -3.52 7.80 -9.61
CA HIS A 4 -3.91 8.97 -10.37
C HIS A 4 -5.33 9.38 -9.99
N TYR A 5 -5.49 10.62 -9.54
CA TYR A 5 -6.79 11.23 -9.28
C TYR A 5 -6.84 12.61 -9.91
N GLU A 6 -7.75 12.81 -10.87
CA GLU A 6 -7.83 14.03 -11.70
C GLU A 6 -6.46 14.42 -12.30
N ARG A 7 -5.81 15.45 -11.74
CA ARG A 7 -4.48 15.97 -12.12
C ARG A 7 -3.44 15.76 -11.03
N ALA A 8 -3.74 14.96 -10.02
CA ALA A 8 -2.84 14.58 -8.95
C ALA A 8 -2.30 13.17 -9.19
N THR A 9 -1.01 13.00 -8.92
CA THR A 9 -0.36 11.70 -8.83
C THR A 9 0.10 11.51 -7.39
N VAL A 10 -0.38 10.46 -6.73
CA VAL A 10 0.15 10.00 -5.44
C VAL A 10 1.19 8.94 -5.72
N LYS A 11 2.39 9.11 -5.18
CA LYS A 11 3.44 8.09 -5.19
C LYS A 11 3.45 7.39 -3.85
N VAL A 12 3.38 6.07 -3.89
CA VAL A 12 3.44 5.19 -2.71
C VAL A 12 4.64 4.28 -2.86
N ARG A 13 5.47 4.20 -1.82
CA ARG A 13 6.56 3.23 -1.68
C ARG A 13 6.34 2.40 -0.43
N ILE A 14 6.61 1.11 -0.54
CA ILE A 14 6.61 0.18 0.58
C ILE A 14 7.99 -0.45 0.57
N THR A 15 8.72 -0.32 1.68
CA THR A 15 10.07 -0.84 1.82
C THR A 15 10.18 -1.78 3.01
N ASP A 16 11.19 -2.64 3.02
CA ASP A 16 11.59 -3.39 4.21
C ASP A 16 12.36 -2.51 5.21
N GLU A 17 12.97 -3.15 6.22
CA GLU A 17 13.78 -2.50 7.24
C GLU A 17 15.11 -1.92 6.72
N ASP A 18 15.65 -2.48 5.63
CA ASP A 18 16.87 -2.01 4.98
C ASP A 18 16.59 -0.84 4.02
N GLY A 19 15.31 -0.58 3.72
CA GLY A 19 14.85 0.49 2.85
C GLY A 19 14.74 0.07 1.38
N ASP A 20 14.81 -1.23 1.11
CA ASP A 20 14.63 -1.79 -0.22
C ASP A 20 13.14 -1.92 -0.56
N ASP A 21 12.78 -1.62 -1.82
CA ASP A 21 11.38 -1.66 -2.26
C ASP A 21 10.85 -3.10 -2.26
N LEU A 22 9.76 -3.34 -1.53
CA LEU A 22 9.07 -4.62 -1.52
C LEU A 22 8.27 -4.84 -2.81
N GLU A 23 8.27 -6.08 -3.31
CA GLU A 23 7.47 -6.48 -4.46
C GLU A 23 5.97 -6.39 -4.15
N MET A 24 5.17 -5.91 -5.11
CA MET A 24 3.71 -5.86 -4.98
C MET A 24 3.09 -6.94 -5.86
N PHE A 25 2.45 -7.95 -5.26
CA PHE A 25 1.85 -9.08 -5.99
C PHE A 25 0.55 -8.72 -6.70
N GLY A 26 -0.13 -7.68 -6.23
CA GLY A 26 -1.39 -7.25 -6.81
C GLY A 26 -1.63 -5.78 -6.51
N ILE A 27 -2.27 -5.10 -7.47
CA ILE A 27 -2.82 -3.77 -7.30
C ILE A 27 -4.24 -3.83 -7.82
N GLN A 28 -5.21 -3.44 -6.99
CA GLN A 28 -6.62 -3.39 -7.35
C GLN A 28 -7.15 -1.97 -7.21
N ASP A 29 -7.86 -1.51 -8.23
CA ASP A 29 -8.66 -0.29 -8.19
C ASP A 29 -10.02 -0.61 -7.55
N THR A 30 -10.21 -0.23 -6.29
CA THR A 30 -11.46 -0.49 -5.54
C THR A 30 -12.41 0.70 -5.52
N GLY A 31 -11.99 1.85 -6.05
CA GLY A 31 -12.84 3.03 -6.25
C GLY A 31 -12.12 4.15 -7.01
N LEU A 32 -12.83 5.26 -7.24
CA LEU A 32 -12.30 6.43 -7.95
C LEU A 32 -11.01 7.00 -7.34
N ASN A 33 -10.84 6.86 -6.01
CA ASN A 33 -9.76 7.47 -5.23
C ASN A 33 -9.09 6.47 -4.27
N GLN A 34 -9.26 5.18 -4.51
CA GLN A 34 -8.78 4.12 -3.64
C GLN A 34 -8.10 3.05 -4.47
N LYS A 35 -6.86 2.75 -4.11
CA LYS A 35 -6.13 1.57 -4.58
C LYS A 35 -5.77 0.71 -3.39
N GLU A 36 -5.85 -0.58 -3.60
CA GLU A 36 -5.36 -1.60 -2.68
C GLU A 36 -4.19 -2.32 -3.31
N CYS A 37 -3.22 -2.72 -2.50
CA CYS A 37 -2.10 -3.52 -2.94
C CYS A 37 -1.76 -4.58 -1.90
N TRP A 38 -1.15 -5.66 -2.36
CA TRP A 38 -0.68 -6.76 -1.52
C TRP A 38 0.82 -6.92 -1.70
N ILE A 39 1.50 -7.13 -0.58
CA ILE A 39 2.95 -7.35 -0.50
C ILE A 39 3.20 -8.75 0.10
N PRO A 40 4.35 -9.38 -0.21
CA PRO A 40 4.84 -10.50 0.60
C PRO A 40 4.96 -10.08 2.04
N CYS A 41 4.77 -11.04 2.92
CA CYS A 41 4.78 -10.83 4.35
C CYS A 41 5.34 -12.10 4.96
N GLU A 42 6.62 -12.09 5.36
CA GLU A 42 7.16 -13.18 6.19
C GLU A 42 6.97 -12.85 7.67
N GLU A 43 6.84 -13.90 8.47
CA GLU A 43 6.63 -13.76 9.91
C GLU A 43 7.81 -12.99 10.55
N GLY A 44 7.49 -11.99 11.35
CA GLY A 44 8.48 -11.20 12.07
C GLY A 44 9.15 -10.10 11.24
N GLU A 45 8.87 -10.01 9.93
CA GLU A 45 9.36 -8.90 9.10
C GLU A 45 8.70 -7.57 9.48
N MET A 46 9.37 -6.49 9.10
CA MET A 46 8.88 -5.13 9.23
C MET A 46 8.79 -4.50 7.85
N PHE A 47 7.83 -3.59 7.69
CA PHE A 47 7.70 -2.78 6.50
C PHE A 47 7.46 -1.31 6.85
N LEU A 48 7.79 -0.45 5.91
CA LEU A 48 7.60 0.99 5.96
C LEU A 48 6.79 1.43 4.76
N ILE A 49 5.66 2.08 5.00
CA ILE A 49 4.84 2.71 3.96
C ILE A 49 5.15 4.20 3.95
N THR A 50 5.54 4.73 2.78
CA THR A 50 5.67 6.16 2.56
C THR A 50 4.81 6.60 1.39
N TRP A 51 4.21 7.79 1.50
CA TRP A 51 3.40 8.34 0.41
C TRP A 51 3.53 9.85 0.30
N GLU A 52 3.59 10.32 -0.93
CA GLU A 52 3.55 11.74 -1.27
C GLU A 52 2.59 11.96 -2.43
N ALA A 53 2.09 13.19 -2.61
CA ALA A 53 1.38 13.56 -3.82
C ALA A 53 2.09 14.69 -4.55
N LYS A 54 1.93 14.69 -5.88
CA LYS A 54 2.30 15.77 -6.77
C LYS A 54 1.07 16.16 -7.58
N ALA A 55 0.67 17.42 -7.47
CA ALA A 55 -0.45 17.97 -8.25
C ALA A 55 -0.24 19.48 -8.50
N PRO A 56 -0.94 20.06 -9.49
CA PRO A 56 -1.01 21.51 -9.61
C PRO A 56 -1.51 22.16 -8.31
N MET A 57 -0.85 23.25 -7.89
CA MET A 57 -0.98 23.89 -6.57
C MET A 57 -2.43 24.24 -6.14
N ARG A 58 -3.38 24.35 -7.08
CA ARG A 58 -4.79 24.67 -6.82
C ARG A 58 -5.62 23.46 -6.34
N LEU A 59 -5.33 22.26 -6.83
CA LEU A 59 -5.99 21.01 -6.41
C LEU A 59 -5.30 20.38 -5.20
N TYR A 60 -3.99 20.63 -5.09
CA TYR A 60 -3.10 20.07 -4.10
C TYR A 60 -3.44 20.43 -2.63
N LYS A 61 -4.21 21.50 -2.38
CA LYS A 61 -4.38 22.06 -1.03
C LYS A 61 -5.62 21.60 -0.26
N LYS A 62 -6.45 20.70 -0.81
CA LYS A 62 -7.79 20.45 -0.24
C LYS A 62 -8.08 19.00 0.17
N LEU A 63 -7.19 18.07 -0.15
CA LEU A 63 -7.44 16.65 0.09
C LEU A 63 -6.44 16.08 1.10
N ASP A 64 -6.89 15.17 1.94
CA ASP A 64 -6.00 14.38 2.77
C ASP A 64 -5.64 13.09 2.03
N LEU A 65 -4.48 12.52 2.34
CA LEU A 65 -4.10 11.19 1.87
C LEU A 65 -4.03 10.26 3.07
N ARG A 66 -4.62 9.08 2.94
CA ARG A 66 -4.70 8.09 4.02
C ARG A 66 -4.09 6.79 3.55
N ALA A 67 -3.24 6.19 4.39
CA ALA A 67 -2.73 4.84 4.24
C ALA A 67 -3.28 3.98 5.38
N ILE A 68 -3.87 2.85 5.04
CA ILE A 68 -4.46 1.91 6.00
C ILE A 68 -3.84 0.53 5.75
N PRO A 69 -2.97 0.03 6.63
CA PRO A 69 -2.50 -1.33 6.55
C PRO A 69 -3.57 -2.30 7.07
N TYR A 70 -3.62 -3.47 6.44
CA TYR A 70 -4.32 -4.63 6.96
C TYR A 70 -3.32 -5.78 7.03
N LEU A 71 -3.18 -6.40 8.20
CA LEU A 71 -2.40 -7.64 8.36
C LEU A 71 -3.37 -8.75 8.74
N ASP A 72 -3.38 -9.84 7.98
CA ASP A 72 -4.30 -10.96 8.15
C ASP A 72 -5.79 -10.54 8.22
N GLY A 73 -6.15 -9.50 7.47
CA GLY A 73 -7.50 -8.93 7.46
C GLY A 73 -7.83 -8.04 8.67
N VAL A 74 -6.90 -7.88 9.62
CA VAL A 74 -7.04 -6.97 10.75
C VAL A 74 -6.50 -5.59 10.37
N LYS A 75 -7.34 -4.56 10.52
CA LYS A 75 -6.95 -3.17 10.31
C LYS A 75 -5.93 -2.74 11.37
N MET A 76 -4.79 -2.23 10.91
CA MET A 76 -3.74 -1.67 11.75
C MET A 76 -3.90 -0.15 11.90
N ASP A 77 -2.99 0.45 12.68
CA ASP A 77 -2.90 1.91 12.80
C ASP A 77 -2.73 2.54 11.42
N GLU A 78 -3.45 3.62 11.18
CA GLU A 78 -3.47 4.30 9.89
C GLU A 78 -2.66 5.59 9.93
N GLY A 79 -2.11 5.95 8.77
CA GLY A 79 -1.44 7.21 8.58
C GLY A 79 -2.29 8.18 7.77
N ILE A 80 -2.35 9.45 8.20
CA ILE A 80 -2.99 10.53 7.47
C ILE A 80 -1.94 11.61 7.18
N LEU A 81 -1.74 11.91 5.90
CA LEU A 81 -1.01 13.08 5.45
C LEU A 81 -2.02 14.17 5.09
N THR A 82 -2.16 15.15 5.98
CA THR A 82 -3.18 16.20 5.83
C THR A 82 -2.86 17.14 4.68
N ALA A 83 -3.89 17.78 4.12
CA ALA A 83 -3.74 18.78 3.07
C ALA A 83 -2.76 19.91 3.45
N SER A 84 -2.71 20.29 4.73
CA SER A 84 -1.81 21.31 5.25
C SER A 84 -0.34 20.88 5.21
N GLN A 85 -0.05 19.66 5.65
CA GLN A 85 1.29 19.06 5.61
C GLN A 85 1.77 18.88 4.17
N ARG A 86 0.89 18.42 3.29
CA ARG A 86 1.19 18.37 1.84
C ARG A 86 1.52 19.75 1.30
N ALA A 87 0.75 20.78 1.66
CA ALA A 87 1.02 22.14 1.22
C ALA A 87 2.39 22.67 1.66
N ASN A 88 2.99 22.08 2.72
CA ASN A 88 4.34 22.37 3.18
C ASN A 88 5.42 21.49 2.53
N GLY A 89 5.05 20.56 1.65
CA GLY A 89 5.97 19.61 1.00
C GLY A 89 6.30 18.38 1.86
N GLU A 90 5.52 18.11 2.90
CA GLU A 90 5.71 16.91 3.72
C GLU A 90 5.22 15.63 3.00
N TYR A 91 5.70 14.49 3.49
CA TYR A 91 5.27 13.16 3.07
C TYR A 91 4.69 12.40 4.26
N GLY A 92 3.82 11.43 3.98
CA GLY A 92 3.26 10.54 4.96
C GLY A 92 4.18 9.34 5.15
N CYS A 93 4.26 8.85 6.39
CA CYS A 93 5.10 7.74 6.78
C CYS A 93 4.36 6.91 7.82
N LEU A 94 4.41 5.59 7.68
CA LEU A 94 3.80 4.63 8.60
C LEU A 94 4.66 3.37 8.63
N GLY A 95 5.15 2.99 9.81
CA GLY A 95 6.00 1.82 10.01
C GLY A 95 5.99 1.35 11.45
N GLY A 96 6.84 0.38 11.78
CA GLY A 96 6.94 -0.19 13.12
C GLY A 96 5.88 -1.23 13.46
N GLN A 97 5.09 -1.66 12.46
CA GLN A 97 4.19 -2.80 12.59
C GLN A 97 4.95 -4.07 12.25
N GLN A 98 4.86 -5.08 13.12
CA GLN A 98 5.48 -6.38 12.92
C GLN A 98 4.43 -7.38 12.43
N VAL A 99 4.81 -8.19 11.45
CA VAL A 99 3.97 -9.27 10.94
C VAL A 99 3.78 -10.32 12.04
N GLY A 100 2.53 -10.59 12.42
CA GLY A 100 2.21 -11.52 13.50
C GLY A 100 2.47 -12.98 13.15
N VAL A 101 2.71 -13.79 14.19
CA VAL A 101 2.98 -15.25 14.12
C VAL A 101 1.72 -16.08 13.80
N ASN A 102 0.52 -15.48 13.90
CA ASN A 102 -0.72 -16.24 13.92
C ASN A 102 -1.36 -16.34 12.54
N VAL A 103 -1.05 -17.46 11.87
CA VAL A 103 -1.45 -17.80 10.51
C VAL A 103 -2.94 -18.12 10.43
N SER A 104 -3.76 -17.10 10.21
CA SER A 104 -5.03 -17.27 9.51
C SER A 104 -5.09 -16.26 8.39
N CYS A 105 -4.23 -16.45 7.40
CA CYS A 105 -4.25 -15.69 6.15
C CYS A 105 -5.64 -15.90 5.50
N PRO A 106 -6.56 -14.93 5.54
CA PRO A 106 -7.95 -15.14 5.10
C PRO A 106 -8.07 -15.12 3.56
N PHE A 107 -6.97 -14.86 2.85
CA PHE A 107 -6.91 -14.78 1.41
C PHE A 107 -5.98 -15.85 0.86
N GLN A 108 -6.57 -16.88 0.24
CA GLN A 108 -5.89 -17.66 -0.77
C GLN A 108 -5.87 -16.83 -2.05
N PHE A 109 -4.69 -16.37 -2.46
CA PHE A 109 -4.51 -15.94 -3.85
C PHE A 109 -4.76 -17.17 -4.71
N ASP A 110 -5.77 -17.05 -5.57
CA ASP A 110 -6.26 -18.15 -6.37
C ASP A 110 -5.08 -18.80 -7.09
N ARG A 111 -4.95 -20.09 -6.88
CA ARG A 111 -3.89 -20.94 -7.44
C ARG A 111 -3.80 -20.62 -8.92
N LEU A 112 -2.62 -20.26 -9.42
CA LEU A 112 -2.36 -20.33 -10.85
C LEU A 112 -2.58 -21.79 -11.26
N MET A 113 -3.78 -22.10 -11.76
CA MET A 113 -4.09 -23.34 -12.43
C MET A 113 -3.23 -23.37 -13.69
N THR A 114 -2.04 -23.95 -13.61
CA THR A 114 -1.40 -24.51 -14.81
C THR A 114 -2.24 -25.72 -15.23
N THR A 115 -3.36 -25.47 -15.90
CA THR A 115 -3.97 -26.48 -16.75
C THR A 115 -3.02 -26.72 -17.91
N GLY A 116 -2.30 -27.84 -17.82
CA GLY A 116 -1.37 -28.30 -18.84
C GLY A 116 -1.14 -29.81 -18.73
N GLY A 117 -2.24 -30.58 -18.80
CA GLY A 117 -2.30 -31.95 -19.32
C GLY A 117 -1.38 -33.01 -18.70
N SER A 118 -1.94 -33.84 -17.83
CA SER A 118 -1.48 -35.21 -17.65
C SER A 118 -1.79 -36.05 -18.90
N SER A 119 -0.79 -36.68 -19.51
CA SER A 119 -0.89 -38.06 -20.03
C SER A 119 0.42 -38.61 -20.60
N GLN A 120 0.80 -39.77 -20.04
CA GLN A 120 1.71 -40.85 -20.49
C GLN A 120 3.21 -40.59 -20.63
#